data_AF-A0A955FCT1-F1
#
_entry.id   AF-A0A955FCT1-F1
#
_cell.length_a   1.000
_cell.length_b   1.000
_cell.length_c   1.000
_cell.angle_alpha   90.00
_cell.angle_beta   90.00
_cell.angle_gamma   90.00
#
_symmetry.space_group_name_H-M   'P 1'
#
loop_
_entity.id
_entity.type
_entity.pdbx_description
1 polymer ?
#
loop_
_entity_poly.entity_id
_entity_poly.type
_entity_poly.pdbx_seq_one_letter_code
_entity_poly.pdbx_strand_id
1 'polypeptide(L)' 'MPRKVTKTLVRDIPADRTYNSVQVQRLINRVMRDGKKQVAERLVYTGMESAAKKLKVDNPLDVFE' A
#
# COMPACT_ATOMS: atom_id res chain seq x y z
N MET A 1 -14.34 -2.86 -21.10
CA MET A 1 -15.07 -1.85 -20.30
C MET A 1 -16.51 -2.31 -20.16
N PRO A 2 -17.10 -2.37 -18.96
CA PRO A 2 -18.30 -3.18 -18.76
C PRO A 2 -19.59 -2.35 -18.72
N ARG A 3 -20.65 -2.84 -19.38
CA ARG A 3 -22.03 -2.33 -19.33
C ARG A 3 -22.91 -3.04 -18.27
N LYS A 4 -22.53 -4.25 -17.84
CA LYS A 4 -22.88 -5.09 -16.65
C LYS A 4 -21.76 -6.17 -16.60
N VAL A 5 -21.66 -7.17 -15.71
CA VAL A 5 -21.66 -7.19 -14.23
C VAL A 5 -20.23 -6.85 -13.78
N THR A 6 -20.10 -6.09 -12.71
CA THR A 6 -18.87 -5.47 -12.20
C THR A 6 -18.13 -6.28 -11.13
N LYS A 7 -18.82 -7.19 -10.44
CA LYS A 7 -18.30 -7.86 -9.23
C LYS A 7 -17.11 -8.80 -9.49
N THR A 8 -17.03 -9.41 -10.66
CA THR A 8 -15.98 -10.36 -11.05
C THR A 8 -14.75 -9.71 -11.69
N LEU A 9 -14.78 -8.39 -11.94
CA LEU A 9 -13.68 -7.64 -12.55
C LEU A 9 -12.69 -7.07 -11.53
N VAL A 10 -12.86 -7.41 -10.25
CA VAL A 10 -11.92 -7.01 -9.20
C VAL A 10 -10.61 -7.76 -9.45
N ARG A 11 -9.51 -7.00 -9.53
CA ARG A 11 -8.18 -7.58 -9.69
C ARG A 11 -7.64 -7.99 -8.35
N ASP A 12 -7.14 -9.21 -8.26
CA ASP A 12 -6.41 -9.69 -7.10
C ASP A 12 -5.06 -8.98 -7.00
N ILE A 13 -4.69 -8.64 -5.78
CA ILE A 13 -3.48 -7.87 -5.49
C ILE A 13 -2.61 -8.74 -4.58
N PRO A 14 -1.35 -9.02 -4.96
CA PRO A 14 -0.44 -9.75 -4.10
C PRO A 14 -0.14 -8.96 -2.83
N ALA A 15 0.27 -9.64 -1.77
CA ALA A 15 0.71 -8.97 -0.56
C ALA A 15 2.03 -8.21 -0.79
N ASP A 16 2.24 -7.16 0.01
CA ASP A 16 3.49 -6.40 0.02
C ASP A 16 4.68 -7.28 0.44
N ARG A 17 5.88 -6.98 -0.08
CA ARG A 17 7.09 -7.78 0.20
C ARG A 17 7.56 -7.67 1.65
N THR A 18 7.38 -6.52 2.29
CA THR A 18 8.01 -6.22 3.57
C THR A 18 7.10 -6.58 4.72
N TYR A 19 5.83 -6.18 4.62
CA TYR A 19 4.86 -6.37 5.69
C TYR A 19 3.83 -7.48 5.42
N ASN A 20 3.88 -8.14 4.25
CA ASN A 20 2.89 -9.15 3.82
C ASN A 20 1.44 -8.66 3.93
N SER A 21 1.21 -7.34 3.83
CA SER A 21 -0.12 -6.73 3.90
C SER A 21 -0.63 -6.37 2.52
N VAL A 22 -1.85 -6.79 2.20
CA VAL A 22 -2.55 -6.42 0.96
C VAL A 22 -2.94 -4.94 0.97
N GLN A 23 -3.21 -4.38 2.16
CA GLN A 23 -3.60 -2.97 2.30
C GLN A 23 -2.43 -2.03 1.96
N VAL A 24 -1.22 -2.35 2.46
CA VAL A 24 -0.01 -1.59 2.15
C VAL A 24 0.32 -1.68 0.65
N GLN A 25 0.20 -2.87 0.03
CA GLN A 25 0.39 -3.00 -1.41
C GLN A 25 -0.60 -2.15 -2.21
N ARG A 26 -1.87 -2.09 -1.78
CA ARG A 26 -2.89 -1.22 -2.40
C ARG A 26 -2.52 0.25 -2.32
N LEU A 27 -1.96 0.69 -1.19
CA LEU A 27 -1.48 2.06 -1.03
C LEU A 27 -0.31 2.36 -1.97
N ILE A 28 0.70 1.49 -2.01
CA ILE A 28 1.87 1.63 -2.89
C ILE A 28 1.42 1.77 -4.35
N ASN A 29 0.51 0.89 -4.79
CA ASN A 29 -0.03 0.93 -6.15
C ASN A 29 -0.80 2.23 -6.46
N ARG A 30 -1.41 2.87 -5.45
CA ARG A 30 -2.15 4.14 -5.60
C ARG A 30 -1.23 5.37 -5.62
N VAL A 31 -0.14 5.33 -4.83
CA VAL A 31 0.87 6.40 -4.76
C VAL A 31 1.78 6.40 -5.98
N MET A 32 2.00 5.22 -6.57
CA MET A 32 2.86 5.04 -7.74
C MET A 32 2.42 5.90 -8.94
N ARG A 33 3.33 6.77 -9.40
CA ARG A 33 3.17 7.56 -10.63
C ARG A 33 4.14 7.07 -11.70
N ASP A 34 3.71 7.10 -12.95
CA ASP A 34 4.48 6.68 -14.13
C ASP A 34 5.06 5.25 -14.04
N GLY A 35 4.45 4.35 -13.25
CA GLY A 35 4.95 2.99 -13.04
C GLY A 35 6.23 2.88 -12.20
N LYS A 36 6.66 3.95 -11.52
CA LYS A 36 7.88 3.99 -10.71
C LYS A 36 7.69 3.28 -9.36
N LYS A 37 7.63 1.94 -9.37
CA LYS A 37 7.34 1.11 -8.19
C LYS A 37 8.35 1.29 -7.05
N GLN A 38 9.64 1.26 -7.37
CA GLN A 38 10.72 1.40 -6.36
C GLN A 38 10.65 2.75 -5.62
N VAL A 39 10.31 3.83 -6.33
CA VAL A 39 10.16 5.17 -5.72
C VAL A 39 8.92 5.21 -4.83
N ALA A 40 7.81 4.62 -5.28
CA ALA A 40 6.58 4.56 -4.51
C ALA A 40 6.73 3.76 -3.22
N GLU A 41 7.38 2.58 -3.28
CA GLU A 41 7.69 1.75 -2.12
C GLU A 41 8.51 2.54 -1.10
N ARG A 42 9.61 3.18 -1.54
CA ARG A 42 10.45 3.98 -0.67
C ARG A 42 9.67 5.09 0.04
N LEU A 43 8.85 5.85 -0.71
CA LEU A 43 8.04 6.93 -0.14
C LEU A 43 7.06 6.43 0.93
N VAL A 44 6.38 5.31 0.67
CA VAL A 44 5.41 4.73 1.60
C VAL A 44 6.10 4.23 2.86
N TYR A 45 7.18 3.46 2.74
CA TYR A 45 7.91 2.95 3.90
C TYR A 45 8.52 4.07 4.75
N THR A 46 9.15 5.06 4.13
CA THR A 46 9.69 6.24 4.85
C THR A 46 8.57 7.05 5.52
N GLY A 47 7.40 7.15 4.88
CA GLY A 47 6.22 7.79 5.46
C GLY A 47 5.71 7.07 6.70
N MET A 48 5.59 5.74 6.65
CA MET A 48 5.18 4.92 7.79
C MET A 48 6.17 5.01 8.95
N GLU A 49 7.48 4.97 8.68
CA GLU A 49 8.51 5.16 9.72
C GLU A 49 8.40 6.55 10.38
N SER A 50 8.15 7.59 9.58
CA SER A 50 7.98 8.96 10.08
C SER A 50 6.72 9.10 10.93
N ALA A 51 5.65 8.38 10.60
CA ALA A 51 4.40 8.37 11.35
C ALA A 51 4.56 7.61 12.67
N ALA A 52 5.19 6.42 12.65
CA ALA A 52 5.48 5.63 13.84
C ALA A 52 6.28 6.42 14.88
N LYS A 53 7.31 7.17 14.45
CA LYS A 53 8.09 8.06 15.32
C LYS A 53 7.26 9.14 16.01
N LYS A 54 6.24 9.69 15.31
CA LYS A 54 5.36 10.74 15.87
C LYS A 54 4.33 10.17 16.85
N LEU A 55 3.77 9.01 16.51
CA LEU A 55 2.74 8.35 17.31
C LEU A 55 3.31 7.54 18.48
N LYS A 56 4.64 7.34 18.54
CA LYS A 56 5.33 6.49 19.51
C LYS A 56 4.76 5.06 19.54
N VAL A 57 4.39 4.57 18.36
CA VAL A 57 3.90 3.20 18.18
C VAL A 57 5.06 2.39 17.61
N ASP A 58 5.38 1.28 18.25
CA ASP A 58 6.55 0.45 17.89
C ASP A 58 6.35 -0.29 16.56
N ASN A 59 5.10 -0.59 16.19
CA ASN A 59 4.75 -1.28 14.96
C ASN A 59 4.22 -0.31 13.90
N PRO A 60 4.90 -0.16 12.74
CA PRO A 60 4.43 0.66 11.62
C PRO A 60 3.13 0.16 10.98
N LEU A 61 2.81 -1.12 11.18
CA LEU A 61 1.56 -1.73 10.72
C LEU A 61 0.35 -1.23 11.52
N ASP A 62 0.50 -1.06 12.83
CA ASP A 62 -0.57 -0.59 13.72
C ASP A 62 -0.92 0.88 13.45
N VAL A 63 -0.04 1.62 12.78
CA VAL A 63 -0.33 2.99 12.31
C VAL A 63 -1.31 2.98 11.12
N PHE A 64 -1.42 1.85 10.44
CA PHE A 64 -2.17 1.72 9.19
C PHE A 64 -3.49 0.94 9.35
N GLU A 65 -3.62 0.09 10.38
CA GLU A 65 -4.92 -0.47 10.82
C GLU A 65 -5.81 0.61 11.47
#